data_AF-F3CGK8-F1
#
_entry.id   AF-F3CGK8-F1
#
_cell.length_a   1.000
_cell.length_b   1.000
_cell.length_c   1.000
_cell.angle_alpha   90.00
_cell.angle_beta   90.00
_cell.angle_gamma   90.00
#
_symmetry.space_group_name_H-M   'P 1'
#
loop_
_entity.id
_entity.type
_entity.pdbx_description
1 polymer ?
#
loop_
_entity_poly.entity_id
_entity_poly.type
_entity_poly.pdbx_seq_one_letter_code
_entity_poly.pdbx_strand_id
1 'polypeptide(L)' 'QWLGLQGPWYSKALFVVTSADADIRRETFNGYTWQVLLAPEVIAWGIISALLLALVVESVGLLLGWVIHGGR' A
#
# COMPACT_ATOMS: atom_id res chain seq x y z
N GLN A 1 14.51 13.52 8.41
CA GLN A 1 13.30 12.74 8.79
C GLN A 1 12.04 13.61 8.73
N TRP A 2 11.95 14.72 9.48
CA TRP A 2 10.75 15.57 9.55
C TRP A 2 10.28 16.20 8.22
N LEU A 3 11.20 16.57 7.32
CA LEU A 3 10.85 17.10 6.00
C LEU A 3 10.11 16.06 5.12
N GLY A 4 10.46 14.78 5.25
CA GLY A 4 9.77 13.69 4.54
C GLY A 4 8.36 13.39 5.06
N LEU A 5 7.99 13.97 6.21
CA LEU A 5 6.65 13.92 6.78
C LEU A 5 5.80 15.15 6.41
N GLN A 6 6.32 16.04 5.55
CA GLN A 6 5.55 17.15 4.99
C GLN A 6 4.86 16.74 3.69
N GLY A 7 3.74 17.40 3.35
CA GLY A 7 3.01 17.18 2.10
C GLY A 7 1.77 16.28 2.20
N PRO A 8 1.30 15.70 1.08
CA PRO A 8 0.14 14.82 1.04
C PRO A 8 0.36 13.48 1.75
N TRP A 9 -0.73 12.79 2.09
CA TRP A 9 -0.67 11.54 2.87
C TRP A 9 0.13 10.43 2.16
N TYR A 10 0.03 10.30 0.83
CA TYR A 10 0.70 9.26 0.07
C TYR A 10 2.23 9.44 0.05
N SER A 11 2.72 10.68 -0.03
CA SER A 11 4.16 10.98 0.01
C SER A 11 4.77 10.62 1.37
N LYS A 12 4.04 10.89 2.45
CA LYS A 12 4.46 10.52 3.81
C LYS A 12 4.49 9.00 3.98
N ALA A 13 3.44 8.31 3.51
CA ALA A 13 3.36 6.85 3.57
C ALA A 13 4.54 6.21 2.82
N LEU A 14 4.84 6.70 1.62
CA LEU A 14 5.99 6.24 0.84
C LEU A 14 7.30 6.50 1.59
N PHE A 15 7.49 7.71 2.11
CA PHE A 15 8.68 8.06 2.88
C PHE A 15 8.88 7.15 4.10
N VAL A 16 7.80 6.83 4.84
CA VAL A 16 7.86 5.89 5.97
C VAL A 16 8.26 4.49 5.51
N VAL A 17 7.76 4.01 4.38
CA VAL A 17 8.11 2.67 3.89
C VAL A 17 9.54 2.60 3.33
N THR A 18 10.03 3.64 2.66
CA THR A 18 11.30 3.57 1.91
C THR A 18 12.49 4.21 2.61
N SER A 19 12.27 5.26 3.41
CA SER A 19 13.31 6.21 3.79
C SER A 19 13.33 6.57 5.28
N ALA A 20 12.32 6.15 6.05
CA ALA A 20 12.37 6.28 7.49
C ALA A 20 13.40 5.32 8.11
N ASP A 21 13.95 5.77 9.23
CA ASP A 21 14.96 5.04 9.99
C ASP A 21 14.45 3.66 10.43
N ALA A 22 15.30 2.65 10.26
CA ALA A 22 14.90 1.26 10.49
C ALA A 22 14.64 0.96 11.97
N ASP A 23 15.40 1.55 12.89
CA ASP A 23 15.23 1.35 14.34
C ASP A 23 13.89 1.95 14.80
N ILE A 24 13.59 3.19 14.37
CA ILE A 24 12.33 3.86 14.70
C ILE A 24 11.12 3.12 14.11
N ARG A 25 11.24 2.59 12.90
CA ARG A 25 10.17 1.76 12.30
C ARG A 25 9.96 0.46 13.08
N ARG A 26 11.04 -0.18 13.51
CA ARG A 26 11.00 -1.42 14.30
C ARG A 26 10.34 -1.18 15.65
N GLU A 27 10.73 -0.10 16.34
CA GLU A 27 10.14 0.33 17.60
C GLU A 27 8.64 0.63 17.43
N THR A 28 8.27 1.40 16.40
CA THR A 28 6.86 1.71 16.10
C THR A 28 6.07 0.43 15.78
N PHE A 29 6.63 -0.49 15.01
CA PHE A 29 5.91 -1.72 14.68
C PHE A 29 5.69 -2.61 15.91
N ASN A 30 6.67 -2.69 16.81
CA ASN A 30 6.60 -3.54 18.00
C ASN A 30 5.89 -2.88 19.20
N GLY A 31 5.90 -1.55 19.28
CA GLY A 31 5.37 -0.79 20.41
C GLY A 31 3.85 -0.58 20.37
N TYR A 32 3.22 -0.75 19.21
CA TYR A 32 1.78 -0.56 19.05
C TYR A 32 1.03 -1.89 18.92
N THR A 33 -0.18 -1.94 19.47
CA THR A 33 -1.12 -3.03 19.20
C THR A 33 -1.92 -2.69 17.95
N TRP A 34 -1.68 -3.41 16.86
CA TRP A 34 -2.34 -3.19 15.57
C TRP A 34 -3.69 -3.92 15.53
N GLN A 35 -4.74 -3.27 16.02
CA GLN A 35 -6.10 -3.81 15.93
C GLN A 35 -6.78 -3.27 14.68
N VAL A 36 -7.30 -4.18 13.85
CA VAL A 36 -8.22 -3.80 12.78
C VAL A 36 -9.54 -3.40 13.43
N LEU A 37 -9.91 -2.13 13.29
CA LEU A 37 -11.21 -1.66 13.71
C LEU A 37 -12.27 -2.40 12.91
N LEU A 38 -13.12 -3.19 13.56
CA LEU A 38 -14.31 -3.79 12.96
C LEU A 38 -15.42 -2.74 12.78
N ALA A 39 -15.08 -1.65 12.11
CA ALA A 39 -16.03 -0.64 11.66
C ALA A 39 -16.43 -0.96 10.21
N PRO A 40 -17.72 -0.90 9.85
CA PRO A 40 -18.19 -1.18 8.48
C PRO A 40 -17.44 -0.38 7.42
N GLU A 41 -17.11 0.88 7.70
CA GLU A 41 -16.37 1.75 6.81
C GLU A 41 -14.95 1.23 6.53
N VAL A 42 -14.23 0.79 7.56
CA VAL A 42 -12.86 0.26 7.42
C VAL A 42 -12.86 -1.03 6.60
N ILE A 43 -13.86 -1.89 6.83
CA ILE A 43 -14.05 -3.12 6.05
C ILE A 43 -14.32 -2.78 4.58
N ALA A 44 -15.21 -1.81 4.30
CA ALA A 44 -15.51 -1.38 2.94
C ALA A 44 -14.25 -0.87 2.22
N TRP A 45 -13.46 0.00 2.86
CA TRP A 45 -12.18 0.45 2.31
C TRP A 45 -11.19 -0.69 2.09
N GLY A 46 -11.12 -1.64 3.02
CA GLY A 46 -10.27 -2.83 2.90
C GLY A 46 -10.65 -3.69 1.69
N ILE A 47 -11.94 -3.97 1.51
CA ILE A 47 -12.44 -4.76 0.38
C ILE A 47 -12.22 -4.03 -0.95
N ILE A 48 -12.60 -2.76 -1.04
CA ILE A 48 -12.45 -1.97 -2.27
C ILE A 48 -10.97 -1.86 -2.67
N SER A 49 -10.07 -1.56 -1.73
CA SER A 49 -8.64 -1.47 -2.02
C SER A 49 -8.05 -2.82 -2.45
N ALA A 50 -8.46 -3.93 -1.83
CA ALA A 50 -8.05 -5.27 -2.24
C ALA A 50 -8.52 -5.63 -3.65
N LEU A 51 -9.80 -5.33 -3.98
CA LEU A 51 -10.35 -5.58 -5.31
C LEU A 51 -9.66 -4.71 -6.38
N LEU A 52 -9.41 -3.43 -6.09
CA LEU A 52 -8.67 -2.54 -6.99
C LEU A 52 -7.25 -3.04 -7.22
N LEU A 53 -6.55 -3.46 -6.17
CA LEU A 53 -5.21 -4.02 -6.28
C LEU A 53 -5.21 -5.30 -7.12
N ALA A 54 -6.16 -6.20 -6.86
CA ALA A 54 -6.31 -7.44 -7.63
C ALA A 54 -6.55 -7.14 -9.12
N LEU A 55 -7.46 -6.20 -9.43
CA LEU A 55 -7.73 -5.76 -10.79
C LEU A 55 -6.48 -5.19 -11.47
N VAL A 56 -5.69 -4.38 -10.77
CA VAL A 56 -4.43 -3.82 -11.30
C VAL A 56 -3.44 -4.93 -11.63
N VAL A 57 -3.22 -5.88 -10.70
CA VAL A 57 -2.30 -7.00 -10.89
C VAL A 57 -2.76 -7.89 -12.05
N GLU A 58 -4.05 -8.21 -12.13
CA GLU A 58 -4.63 -8.98 -13.22
C GLU A 58 -4.46 -8.25 -14.55
N SER A 59 -4.78 -6.96 -14.61
CA SER A 59 -4.63 -6.14 -15.81
C SER A 59 -3.18 -6.11 -16.29
N VAL A 60 -2.21 -5.98 -15.39
CA VAL A 60 -0.78 -6.07 -15.72
C VAL A 60 -0.44 -7.44 -16.27
N GLY A 61 -0.93 -8.52 -15.66
CA GLY A 61 -0.73 -9.89 -16.15
C GLY A 61 -1.31 -10.10 -17.56
N LEU A 62 -2.53 -9.62 -17.80
CA LEU A 62 -3.19 -9.66 -19.11
C LEU A 62 -2.45 -8.83 -20.15
N LEU A 63 -1.98 -7.63 -19.81
CA LEU A 63 -1.19 -6.79 -20.69
C LEU A 63 0.14 -7.44 -21.05
N LEU A 64 0.85 -8.01 -20.08
CA LEU A 64 2.08 -8.75 -20.34
C LEU A 64 1.81 -9.97 -21.23
N GLY A 65 0.75 -10.73 -20.95
CA GLY A 65 0.31 -11.82 -21.81
C GLY A 65 0.05 -11.34 -23.24
N TRP A 66 -0.73 -10.29 -23.41
CA TRP A 66 -1.03 -9.69 -24.71
C TRP A 66 0.22 -9.24 -25.45
N VAL A 67 1.16 -8.57 -24.77
CA VAL A 67 2.45 -8.13 -25.34
C VAL A 67 3.28 -9.34 -25.79
N ILE A 68 3.37 -10.39 -24.96
CA ILE A 68 4.16 -11.59 -25.26
C ILE A 68 3.56 -12.37 -26.45
N HIS A 69 2.23 -12.44 -26.55
CA HIS A 69 1.53 -13.18 -27.60
C HIS A 69 1.27 -12.35 -28.87
N GLY A 70 1.78 -11.12 -28.95
CA GLY A 70 1.71 -10.28 -30.15
C GLY A 70 0.31 -9.74 -30.44
N GLY A 71 -0.52 -9.59 -29.41
CA GLY A 71 -1.83 -8.96 -29.48
C GLY A 71 -2.92 -9.72 -30.23
N ARG A 72 -2.80 -11.05 -30.32
CA ARG A 72 -3.82 -11.96 -30.82
C ARG A 72 -4.58 -12.63 -29.69
#